data_AF-A0A937G1I7-F1
#
_entry.id   AF-A0A937G1I7-F1
#
_cell.length_a   1.000
_cell.length_b   1.000
_cell.length_c   1.000
_cell.angle_alpha   90.00
_cell.angle_beta   90.00
_cell.angle_gamma   90.00
#
_symmetry.space_group_name_H-M   'P 1'
#
loop_
_entity.id
_entity.type
_entity.pdbx_description
1 polymer ?
#
loop_
_entity_poly.entity_id
_entity_poly.type
_entity_poly.pdbx_seq_one_letter_code
_entity_poly.pdbx_strand_id
1 'polypeptide(L)'
;MISVTSATDKYIVQPSLLDKHRKTLEWLSATLLWKQELAFFQKLLDQNASKFTEIEDKKQIDHFQNLIIYYSGELIDTLRSKLRDHEKQLAGMLGARNESRIEYFKEHNEIMNELEAFNKSFIEYKEDFFHFIERVL
;
A
#
# COMPACT_ATOMS: atom_id res chain seq x y z
N MET A 1 -14.00 4.16 -33.54
CA MET A 1 -14.49 3.94 -32.17
C MET A 1 -15.10 2.55 -32.12
N ILE A 2 -14.44 1.59 -31.46
CA ILE A 2 -14.96 0.23 -31.33
C ILE A 2 -15.78 0.20 -30.04
N SER A 3 -17.09 0.04 -30.19
CA SER A 3 -18.01 -0.09 -29.05
C SER A 3 -17.71 -1.39 -28.32
N VAL A 4 -17.41 -1.31 -27.02
CA VAL A 4 -17.09 -2.47 -26.16
C VAL A 4 -18.36 -3.24 -25.76
N THR A 5 -19.46 -3.05 -26.47
CA THR A 5 -20.73 -3.77 -26.29
C THR A 5 -20.96 -4.76 -27.43
N SER A 6 -19.95 -5.56 -27.78
CA SER A 6 -20.16 -6.75 -28.61
C SER A 6 -20.43 -7.92 -27.69
N ALA A 7 -21.70 -8.31 -27.63
CA ALA A 7 -22.21 -9.46 -26.91
C ALA A 7 -21.46 -10.74 -27.33
N THR A 8 -20.60 -11.22 -26.44
CA THR A 8 -20.41 -12.66 -26.27
C THR A 8 -21.17 -13.03 -25.00
N ASP A 9 -22.24 -13.80 -25.12
CA ASP A 9 -23.09 -14.35 -24.03
C ASP A 9 -22.32 -15.18 -22.96
N LYS A 10 -20.99 -15.19 -23.02
CA LYS A 10 -20.08 -15.83 -22.05
C LYS A 10 -19.34 -14.86 -21.14
N TYR A 11 -19.39 -13.56 -21.43
CA TYR A 11 -18.70 -12.53 -20.66
C TYR A 11 -19.61 -11.32 -20.51
N ILE A 12 -20.55 -11.38 -19.56
CA ILE A 12 -20.90 -10.14 -18.86
C ILE A 12 -19.63 -9.77 -18.11
N VAL A 13 -18.79 -8.98 -18.77
CA VAL A 13 -17.63 -8.32 -18.19
C VAL A 13 -18.20 -7.48 -17.05
N GLN A 14 -18.12 -7.98 -15.81
CA GLN A 14 -18.72 -7.36 -14.64
C GLN A 14 -17.89 -6.12 -14.26
N PRO A 15 -18.34 -4.91 -14.61
CA PRO A 15 -17.48 -3.73 -14.53
C PRO A 15 -17.07 -3.45 -13.08
N SER A 16 -17.98 -3.73 -12.12
CA SER A 16 -17.74 -3.53 -10.69
C SER A 16 -16.66 -4.44 -10.10
N LEU A 17 -16.59 -5.71 -10.49
CA LEU A 17 -15.55 -6.62 -10.02
C LEU A 17 -14.19 -6.32 -10.67
N LEU A 18 -14.19 -5.90 -11.93
CA LEU A 18 -12.98 -5.47 -12.62
C LEU A 18 -12.40 -4.18 -12.04
N ASP A 19 -13.26 -3.22 -11.68
CA ASP A 19 -12.82 -2.00 -11.01
C ASP A 19 -12.18 -2.31 -9.66
N LYS A 20 -12.77 -3.24 -8.90
CA LYS A 20 -12.21 -3.71 -7.63
C LYS A 20 -10.88 -4.42 -7.80
N HIS A 21 -10.79 -5.33 -8.78
CA HIS A 21 -9.54 -5.99 -9.15
C HIS A 21 -8.44 -4.96 -9.46
N ARG A 22 -8.73 -4.00 -10.34
CA ARG A 22 -7.79 -2.94 -10.70
C ARG A 22 -7.34 -2.14 -9.48
N LYS A 23 -8.28 -1.72 -8.61
CA LYS A 23 -7.94 -0.97 -7.39
C LYS A 23 -7.05 -1.80 -6.45
N THR A 24 -7.32 -3.09 -6.29
CA THR A 24 -6.46 -4.00 -5.52
C THR A 24 -5.06 -4.11 -6.12
N LEU A 25 -4.93 -4.23 -7.44
CA LEU A 25 -3.63 -4.28 -8.12
C LEU A 25 -2.83 -2.98 -7.99
N GLU A 26 -3.50 -1.83 -8.04
CA GLU A 26 -2.89 -0.51 -7.79
C GLU A 26 -2.28 -0.47 -6.39
N TRP A 27 -3.02 -0.91 -5.36
CA TRP A 27 -2.50 -0.98 -4.00
C TRP A 27 -1.41 -2.04 -3.82
N LEU A 28 -1.50 -3.19 -4.46
CA LEU A 28 -0.41 -4.18 -4.45
C LEU A 28 0.88 -3.60 -5.03
N SER A 29 0.78 -2.73 -6.03
CA SER A 29 1.92 -2.00 -6.58
C SER A 29 2.43 -0.93 -5.60
N ALA A 30 1.52 -0.19 -4.96
CA ALA A 30 1.88 0.78 -3.92
C ALA A 30 2.63 0.13 -2.74
N THR A 31 2.22 -1.07 -2.29
CA THR A 31 2.96 -1.78 -1.22
C THR A 31 4.41 -2.11 -1.60
N LEU A 32 4.69 -2.35 -2.89
CA LEU A 32 6.07 -2.55 -3.36
C LEU A 32 6.85 -1.24 -3.36
N LEU A 33 6.22 -0.16 -3.82
CA LEU A 33 6.81 1.17 -3.84
C LEU A 33 7.17 1.62 -2.42
N TRP A 34 6.25 1.50 -1.46
CA TRP A 34 6.50 1.86 -0.06
C TRP A 34 7.69 1.10 0.54
N LYS A 35 7.84 -0.20 0.23
CA LYS A 35 9.02 -0.96 0.67
C LYS A 35 10.33 -0.45 0.06
N GLN A 36 10.30 -0.07 -1.22
CA GLN A 36 11.46 0.51 -1.88
C GLN A 36 11.81 1.88 -1.31
N GLU A 37 10.81 2.73 -1.06
CA GLU A 37 10.96 4.04 -0.42
C GLU A 37 11.54 3.89 1.00
N LEU A 38 11.02 2.98 1.83
CA LEU A 38 11.57 2.73 3.16
C LEU A 38 13.02 2.24 3.13
N ALA A 39 13.37 1.37 2.19
CA ALA A 39 14.75 0.92 2.01
C ALA A 39 15.67 2.08 1.57
N PHE A 40 15.15 3.02 0.78
CA PHE A 40 15.85 4.25 0.43
C PHE A 40 16.01 5.19 1.64
N PHE A 41 14.96 5.39 2.44
CA PHE A 41 15.02 6.21 3.65
C PHE A 41 16.02 5.66 4.66
N GLN A 42 16.06 4.33 4.87
CA GLN A 42 17.06 3.72 5.74
C GLN A 42 18.48 4.06 5.29
N LYS A 43 18.78 3.91 3.99
CA LYS A 43 20.11 4.25 3.45
C LYS A 43 20.44 5.72 3.64
N LEU A 44 19.47 6.61 3.43
CA LEU A 44 19.67 8.04 3.55
C LEU A 44 19.92 8.44 5.02
N LEU A 45 19.20 7.80 5.95
CA LEU A 45 19.40 7.96 7.39
C LEU A 45 20.79 7.46 7.79
N ASP A 46 21.19 6.25 7.38
CA ASP A 46 22.51 5.68 7.68
C ASP A 46 23.67 6.57 7.21
N GLN A 47 23.52 7.21 6.04
CA GLN A 47 24.52 8.10 5.45
C GLN A 47 24.66 9.43 6.20
N ASN A 48 23.57 9.95 6.78
CA ASN A 48 23.53 11.31 7.34
C ASN A 48 23.42 11.34 8.87
N ALA A 49 23.06 10.24 9.52
CA ALA A 49 22.85 10.16 10.98
C ALA A 49 24.04 10.69 11.79
N SER A 50 25.27 10.42 11.34
CA SER A 50 26.50 10.87 12.03
C SER A 50 26.70 12.38 12.03
N LYS A 51 26.04 13.12 11.13
CA LYS A 51 26.11 14.59 11.06
C LYS A 51 25.23 15.27 12.12
N PHE A 52 24.28 14.54 12.70
CA PHE A 52 23.43 15.04 13.77
C PHE A 52 24.07 14.82 15.14
N THR A 53 24.49 15.89 15.79
CA THR A 53 25.21 15.83 17.07
C THR A 53 24.31 16.05 18.28
N GLU A 54 23.20 16.77 18.12
CA GLU A 54 22.31 17.15 19.19
C GLU A 54 21.53 15.93 19.73
N ILE A 55 21.25 15.94 21.03
CA ILE A 55 20.53 14.83 21.70
C ILE A 55 19.13 14.65 21.10
N GLU A 56 18.46 15.75 20.77
CA GLU A 56 17.10 15.70 20.23
C GLU A 56 17.08 15.07 18.82
N ASP A 57 18.10 15.36 18.01
CA ASP A 57 18.22 14.77 16.68
C ASP A 57 18.45 13.26 16.76
N LYS A 58 19.20 12.78 17.76
CA LYS A 58 19.39 11.35 17.98
C LYS A 58 18.08 10.64 18.31
N LYS A 59 17.24 11.23 19.15
CA LYS A 59 15.89 10.67 19.42
C LYS A 59 15.03 10.64 18.16
N GLN A 60 15.15 11.67 17.32
CA GLN A 60 14.39 11.73 16.08
C GLN A 60 14.88 10.70 15.06
N ILE A 61 16.19 10.44 14.99
CA ILE A 61 16.78 9.32 14.23
C ILE A 61 16.21 7.99 14.72
N ASP A 62 16.23 7.74 16.03
CA ASP A 62 15.68 6.52 16.63
C ASP A 62 14.19 6.35 16.29
N HIS A 63 13.42 7.45 16.34
CA HIS A 63 12.01 7.45 15.96
C HIS A 63 11.81 7.04 14.50
N PHE A 64 12.54 7.65 13.56
CA PHE A 64 12.46 7.29 12.15
C PHE A 64 12.86 5.83 11.92
N GLN A 65 13.93 5.36 12.56
CA GLN A 65 14.41 4.00 12.41
C GLN A 65 13.39 2.96 12.92
N ASN A 66 12.75 3.23 14.07
CA ASN A 66 11.67 2.39 14.59
C ASN A 66 10.48 2.31 13.63
N LEU A 67 10.06 3.44 13.05
CA LEU A 67 8.98 3.46 12.06
C LEU A 67 9.36 2.72 10.78
N ILE A 68 10.60 2.83 10.30
CA ILE A 68 11.07 2.07 9.13
C ILE A 68 10.94 0.57 9.39
N ILE A 69 11.43 0.10 10.55
CA ILE A 69 11.36 -1.31 10.94
C ILE A 69 9.91 -1.77 11.01
N TYR A 70 9.05 -1.03 11.71
CA TYR A 70 7.64 -1.37 11.87
C TYR A 70 6.88 -1.41 10.54
N TYR A 71 7.01 -0.36 9.71
CA TYR A 71 6.32 -0.30 8.42
C TYR A 71 6.80 -1.38 7.47
N SER A 72 8.12 -1.57 7.34
CA SER A 72 8.69 -2.52 6.36
C SER A 72 8.50 -3.99 6.76
N GLY A 73 8.60 -4.30 8.06
CA GLY A 73 8.63 -5.66 8.59
C GLY A 73 7.27 -6.24 8.98
N GLU A 74 6.28 -5.38 9.29
CA GLU A 74 4.99 -5.86 9.82
C GLU A 74 3.81 -5.26 9.05
N LEU A 75 3.67 -3.95 9.04
CA LEU A 75 2.44 -3.30 8.59
C LEU A 75 2.23 -3.49 7.08
N ILE A 76 3.24 -3.18 6.25
CA ILE A 76 3.10 -3.30 4.79
C ILE A 76 2.94 -4.77 4.37
N ASP A 77 3.62 -5.70 5.03
CA ASP A 77 3.47 -7.13 4.74
C ASP A 77 2.08 -7.64 5.09
N THR A 78 1.51 -7.18 6.20
CA THR A 78 0.13 -7.50 6.61
C THR A 78 -0.87 -6.98 5.59
N LEU A 79 -0.77 -5.70 5.19
CA LEU A 79 -1.62 -5.09 4.16
C LEU A 79 -1.52 -5.83 2.81
N ARG A 80 -0.29 -6.19 2.42
CA ARG A 80 -0.03 -6.95 1.19
C ARG A 80 -0.62 -8.36 1.25
N SER A 81 -0.57 -9.02 2.40
CA SER A 81 -1.19 -10.34 2.58
C SER A 81 -2.71 -10.24 2.45
N LYS A 82 -3.35 -9.27 3.13
CA LYS A 82 -4.79 -9.01 3.02
C LYS A 82 -5.22 -8.81 1.56
N LEU A 83 -4.50 -7.96 0.81
CA LEU A 83 -4.78 -7.74 -0.61
C LEU A 83 -4.64 -9.01 -1.46
N ARG A 84 -3.61 -9.82 -1.22
CA ARG A 84 -3.41 -11.09 -1.95
C ARG A 84 -4.49 -12.10 -1.66
N ASP A 85 -4.91 -12.20 -0.41
CA ASP A 85 -5.98 -13.12 -0.01
C ASP A 85 -7.32 -12.65 -0.57
N HIS A 86 -7.57 -11.34 -0.59
CA HIS A 86 -8.72 -10.74 -1.25
C HIS A 86 -8.77 -11.03 -2.76
N GLU A 87 -7.64 -10.95 -3.47
CA GLU A 87 -7.56 -11.34 -4.89
C GLU A 87 -7.85 -12.83 -5.12
N LYS A 88 -7.39 -13.71 -4.23
CA LYS A 88 -7.74 -15.15 -4.31
C LYS A 88 -9.24 -15.35 -4.15
N GLN A 89 -9.88 -14.63 -3.23
CA GLN A 89 -11.34 -14.69 -3.06
C GLN A 89 -12.06 -14.23 -4.33
N LEU A 90 -11.62 -13.12 -4.94
CA LEU A 90 -12.17 -12.60 -6.19
C LEU A 90 -12.05 -13.63 -7.32
N ALA A 91 -10.88 -14.23 -7.49
CA ALA A 91 -10.67 -15.28 -8.49
C ALA A 91 -11.62 -16.47 -8.28
N GLY A 92 -11.86 -16.86 -7.02
CA GLY A 92 -12.83 -17.88 -6.66
C GLY A 92 -14.27 -17.50 -7.01
N MET A 93 -14.67 -16.26 -6.76
CA MET A 93 -16.00 -15.74 -7.13
C MET A 93 -16.22 -15.73 -8.64
N LEU A 94 -15.22 -15.27 -9.41
CA LEU A 94 -15.25 -15.26 -10.87
C LEU A 94 -15.31 -16.68 -11.44
N GLY A 95 -14.52 -17.62 -10.90
CA GLY A 95 -14.53 -19.02 -11.31
C GLY A 95 -15.86 -19.73 -11.01
N ALA A 96 -16.47 -19.44 -9.85
CA ALA A 96 -17.75 -19.99 -9.44
C ALA A 96 -18.97 -19.26 -10.03
N ARG A 97 -18.78 -18.12 -10.69
CA ARG A 97 -19.84 -17.22 -11.18
C ARG A 97 -20.84 -16.85 -10.09
N ASN A 98 -20.34 -16.63 -8.87
CA ASN A 98 -21.15 -16.35 -7.70
C ASN A 98 -20.82 -14.98 -7.12
N GLU A 99 -21.68 -14.01 -7.39
CA GLU A 99 -21.52 -12.60 -7.06
C GLU A 99 -22.32 -12.15 -5.83
N SER A 100 -23.10 -13.05 -5.21
CA SER A 100 -23.97 -12.69 -4.09
C SER A 100 -23.24 -12.57 -2.74
N ARG A 101 -21.90 -12.64 -2.74
CA ARG A 101 -21.09 -12.57 -1.53
C ARG A 101 -20.95 -11.12 -1.06
N ILE A 102 -21.97 -10.61 -0.38
CA ILE A 102 -21.98 -9.28 0.23
C ILE A 102 -20.74 -9.03 1.09
N GLU A 103 -20.27 -10.06 1.81
CA GLU A 103 -19.08 -10.01 2.66
C GLU A 103 -17.83 -9.55 1.89
N TYR A 104 -17.63 -10.03 0.66
CA TYR A 104 -16.48 -9.65 -0.17
C TYR A 104 -16.47 -8.15 -0.46
N PHE A 105 -17.64 -7.57 -0.78
CA PHE A 105 -17.74 -6.15 -1.09
C PHE A 105 -17.46 -5.27 0.12
N LYS A 106 -17.89 -5.73 1.30
CA LYS A 106 -17.63 -5.06 2.58
C LYS A 106 -16.14 -5.13 2.92
N GLU A 107 -15.56 -6.33 2.89
CA GLU A 107 -14.13 -6.55 3.14
C GLU A 107 -13.27 -5.71 2.18
N HIS A 108 -13.64 -5.64 0.90
CA HIS A 108 -12.95 -4.80 -0.08
C HIS A 108 -12.88 -3.34 0.40
N ASN A 109 -14.02 -2.76 0.78
CA ASN A 109 -14.08 -1.36 1.21
C ASN A 109 -13.27 -1.12 2.50
N GLU A 110 -13.30 -2.08 3.43
CA GLU A 110 -12.52 -2.02 4.67
C GLU A 110 -11.01 -2.01 4.38
N ILE A 111 -10.53 -2.92 3.53
CA ILE A 111 -9.13 -2.96 3.11
C ILE A 111 -8.73 -1.66 2.39
N MET A 112 -9.58 -1.14 1.49
CA MET A 112 -9.31 0.12 0.79
C MET A 112 -9.18 1.29 1.77
N ASN A 113 -10.07 1.39 2.76
CA ASN A 113 -10.01 2.45 3.77
C ASN A 113 -8.75 2.34 4.63
N GLU A 114 -8.33 1.13 4.99
CA GLU A 114 -7.10 0.89 5.75
C GLU A 114 -5.86 1.35 4.95
N LEU A 115 -5.81 1.03 3.65
CA LEU A 115 -4.73 1.46 2.76
C LEU A 115 -4.70 2.96 2.54
N GLU A 116 -5.87 3.59 2.37
CA GLU A 116 -5.97 5.04 2.21
C GLU A 116 -5.55 5.78 3.49
N ALA A 117 -5.89 5.25 4.66
CA ALA A 117 -5.44 5.79 5.94
C ALA A 117 -3.91 5.67 6.09
N PHE A 118 -3.37 4.48 5.83
CA PHE A 118 -1.91 4.27 5.88
C PHE A 118 -1.17 5.14 4.87
N ASN A 119 -1.67 5.29 3.64
CA ASN A 119 -1.04 6.12 2.62
C ASN A 119 -0.92 7.59 3.06
N LYS A 120 -1.93 8.13 3.74
CA LYS A 120 -1.86 9.50 4.29
C LYS A 120 -0.75 9.61 5.34
N SER A 121 -0.73 8.70 6.31
CA SER A 121 0.32 8.67 7.33
C SER A 121 1.71 8.44 6.74
N PHE A 122 1.83 7.67 5.66
CA PHE A 122 3.09 7.44 4.98
C PHE A 122 3.59 8.69 4.22
N ILE A 123 2.69 9.47 3.64
CA ILE A 123 3.02 10.76 3.02
C ILE A 123 3.52 11.75 4.07
N GLU A 124 2.80 11.89 5.19
CA GLU A 124 3.21 12.77 6.30
C GLU A 124 4.58 12.36 6.85
N TYR A 125 4.77 11.07 7.12
CA TYR A 125 6.05 10.50 7.53
C TYR A 125 7.18 10.84 6.55
N LYS A 126 6.92 10.74 5.24
CA LYS A 126 7.90 11.02 4.20
C LYS A 126 8.29 12.50 4.18
N GLU A 127 7.32 13.40 4.31
CA GLU A 127 7.56 14.84 4.38
C GLU A 127 8.42 15.20 5.60
N ASP A 128 8.05 14.68 6.77
CA ASP A 128 8.81 14.88 8.02
C ASP A 128 10.24 14.32 7.91
N PHE A 129 10.39 13.14 7.31
CA PHE A 129 11.69 12.50 7.11
C PHE A 129 12.60 13.33 6.22
N PHE A 130 12.12 13.81 5.08
CA PHE A 130 12.94 14.63 4.19
C PHE A 130 13.28 15.97 4.82
N HIS A 131 12.32 16.63 5.48
CA HIS A 131 12.58 17.88 6.18
C HIS A 131 13.67 17.71 7.26
N PHE A 132 13.66 16.58 7.97
CA PHE A 132 14.71 16.25 8.93
C PHE A 132 16.07 16.08 8.25
N ILE A 133 16.17 15.28 7.19
CA ILE A 133 17.44 15.03 6.48
C ILE A 133 18.02 16.30 5.85
N GLU A 134 17.18 17.18 5.31
CA GLU A 134 17.60 18.45 4.68
C GLU A 134 18.38 19.36 5.64
N ARG A 135 18.23 19.21 6.96
CA ARG A 135 18.98 19.98 7.96
C ARG A 135 20.49 19.73 7.94
N VAL A 136 20.95 18.63 7.32
CA VAL A 136 22.36 18.22 7.28
C VAL A 136 22.89 17.89 5.87
N LEU A 137 22.09 18.18 4.84
CA LEU A 137 22.53 18.17 3.44
C LEU A 137 23.29 19.46 3.13
#